data_AF-A0A949SXX6-F1
#
_entry.id   AF-A0A949SXX6-F1
#
_cell.length_a   1.000
_cell.length_b   1.000
_cell.length_c   1.000
_cell.angle_alpha   90.00
_cell.angle_beta   90.00
_cell.angle_gamma   90.00
#
_symmetry.space_group_name_H-M   'P 1'
#
loop_
_entity.id
_entity.type
_entity.pdbx_description
1 polymer ?
#
loop_
_entity_poly.entity_id
_entity_poly.type
_entity_poly.pdbx_seq_one_letter_code
_entity_poly.pdbx_strand_id
1 'polypeptide(L)'
;MKTFLLLGLLPLLSSQAVTVSFRHDVSGRLISVNYDGTSRSDYAYDKNGSLLSRASTVTPPLAPPPLLAGNYAGIITNTDIHAGHTGIISIKLTAGGTFSGKLTIQGVTHGFGGSFLADGSLDGLHVFIDRKDPLLDYQLTLSLDVHGSVPSISGTLTGDVGGVVFNSGIALQRDLYNSGGLTIGGGLVGRYTLVLLKTSSDPGIPQGTGYATLVVSSKGALTLAGKLANNVAITQGAQIVGMNTWPLYVPLHSSQGFIAGSLRFFPVTAPGLAVSGTLDWLKPDTTGPLHDAAFTTQLDAQGALYIPPAAGRRAMDLNGTSPNAVFTATGGNLTAPPFIRDITIDSTNKITAPLDPVSLKLSLSAPSGFVSGTFKPEAGVTRTVGGVILQSARSAAGFFPGTSESGQFTLTPPP
;
A
#
# COMPACT_ATOMS: atom_id res chain seq x y z
N MET A 1 -38.81 17.40 -33.56
CA MET A 1 -38.49 18.19 -32.35
C MET A 1 -38.59 17.26 -31.15
N LYS A 2 -37.47 16.94 -30.50
CA LYS A 2 -37.41 16.10 -29.29
C LYS A 2 -36.96 16.99 -28.13
N THR A 3 -37.84 17.21 -27.16
CA THR A 3 -37.50 17.91 -25.92
C THR A 3 -37.12 16.86 -24.89
N PHE A 4 -35.87 16.88 -24.44
CA PHE A 4 -35.35 15.96 -23.42
C PHE A 4 -35.86 16.35 -22.03
N LEU A 5 -36.42 15.38 -21.31
CA LEU A 5 -36.70 15.47 -19.88
C LEU A 5 -35.42 15.10 -19.12
N LEU A 6 -34.82 16.06 -18.43
CA LEU A 6 -33.67 15.80 -17.55
C LEU A 6 -34.19 15.29 -16.20
N LEU A 7 -34.16 13.97 -16.00
CA LEU A 7 -34.50 13.34 -14.73
C LEU A 7 -33.27 13.39 -13.81
N GLY A 8 -33.15 14.47 -13.02
CA GLY A 8 -32.16 14.55 -11.95
C GLY A 8 -32.61 13.73 -10.74
N LEU A 9 -32.07 12.53 -10.57
CA LEU A 9 -32.17 11.78 -9.31
C LEU A 9 -31.34 12.53 -8.26
N LEU A 10 -32.00 13.29 -7.38
CA LEU A 10 -31.40 13.74 -6.13
C LEU A 10 -31.33 12.54 -5.17
N PRO A 11 -30.20 12.24 -4.53
CA PRO A 11 -30.16 11.21 -3.51
C PRO A 11 -31.04 11.62 -2.33
N LEU A 12 -31.88 10.70 -1.86
CA LEU A 12 -32.65 10.81 -0.63
C LEU A 12 -31.67 11.01 0.54
N LEU A 13 -31.47 12.25 0.96
CA LEU A 13 -30.97 12.55 2.29
C LEU A 13 -32.05 12.09 3.26
N SER A 14 -31.76 11.09 4.08
CA SER A 14 -32.64 10.72 5.19
C SER A 14 -32.81 11.92 6.11
N SER A 15 -34.00 12.51 6.18
CA SER A 15 -34.32 13.47 7.23
C SER A 15 -34.52 12.69 8.53
N GLN A 16 -33.64 12.89 9.52
CA GLN A 16 -33.98 12.49 10.87
C GLN A 16 -34.94 13.52 11.45
N ALA A 17 -36.11 13.07 11.91
CA ALA A 17 -37.00 13.91 12.70
C ALA A 17 -36.36 14.09 14.08
N VAL A 18 -36.12 15.35 14.48
CA VAL A 18 -35.58 15.67 15.82
C VAL A 18 -36.74 16.09 16.71
N THR A 19 -36.93 15.42 17.84
CA THR A 19 -37.92 15.83 18.83
C THR A 19 -37.36 16.95 19.69
N VAL A 20 -37.94 18.15 19.60
CA VAL A 20 -37.58 19.28 20.46
C VAL A 20 -38.63 19.45 21.55
N SER A 21 -38.21 19.38 22.80
CA SER A 21 -39.07 19.57 23.97
C SER A 21 -38.67 20.84 24.73
N PHE A 22 -39.68 21.57 25.20
CA PHE A 22 -39.54 22.85 25.89
C PHE A 22 -40.11 22.74 27.30
N ARG A 23 -39.46 23.38 28.28
CA ARG A 23 -40.05 23.61 29.60
C ARG A 23 -40.11 25.09 29.90
N HIS A 24 -41.21 25.50 30.50
CA HIS A 24 -41.46 26.87 30.93
C HIS A 24 -41.63 26.92 32.45
N ASP A 25 -41.32 28.07 33.06
CA ASP A 25 -41.66 28.35 34.45
C ASP A 25 -43.13 28.80 34.60
N VAL A 26 -43.53 29.07 35.84
CA VAL A 26 -44.89 29.53 36.20
C VAL A 26 -45.27 30.87 35.57
N SER A 27 -44.29 31.65 35.11
CA SER A 27 -44.47 32.93 34.43
C SER A 27 -44.43 32.79 32.91
N GLY A 28 -44.38 31.55 32.38
CA GLY A 28 -44.34 31.26 30.96
C GLY A 28 -42.99 31.50 30.28
N ARG A 29 -41.90 31.69 31.05
CA ARG A 29 -40.55 31.90 30.50
C ARG A 29 -39.89 30.56 30.20
N LEU A 30 -39.16 30.47 29.08
CA LEU A 30 -38.48 29.26 28.64
C LEU A 30 -37.29 28.94 29.57
N ILE A 31 -37.37 27.86 30.33
CA ILE A 31 -36.31 27.46 31.29
C ILE A 31 -35.45 26.29 30.80
N SER A 32 -35.90 25.53 29.79
CA SER A 32 -35.13 24.43 29.23
C SER A 32 -35.57 24.08 27.81
N VAL A 33 -34.61 23.81 26.93
CA VAL A 33 -34.82 23.22 25.60
C VAL A 33 -34.01 21.93 25.53
N ASN A 34 -34.65 20.81 25.20
CA ASN A 34 -34.00 19.52 25.02
C ASN A 34 -34.23 19.04 23.58
N TYR A 35 -33.13 18.81 22.87
CA TYR A 35 -33.08 18.33 21.50
C TYR A 35 -32.86 16.81 21.53
N ASP A 36 -33.94 16.07 21.77
CA ASP A 36 -33.98 14.61 21.75
C ASP A 36 -32.90 13.92 22.63
N GLY A 37 -32.52 14.56 23.75
CA GLY A 37 -31.46 14.08 24.65
C GLY A 37 -30.02 14.32 24.16
N THR A 38 -29.84 14.80 22.93
CA THR A 38 -28.53 15.03 22.29
C THR A 38 -27.93 16.37 22.72
N SER A 39 -28.75 17.38 22.95
CA SER A 39 -28.30 18.60 23.61
C SER A 39 -29.41 19.22 24.44
N ARG A 40 -29.01 19.91 25.50
CA ARG A 40 -29.91 20.59 26.42
C ARG A 40 -29.38 21.99 26.71
N SER A 41 -30.23 22.99 26.51
CA SER A 41 -29.97 24.35 26.95
C SER A 41 -30.87 24.68 28.13
N ASP A 42 -30.29 25.10 29.24
CA ASP A 42 -31.01 25.55 30.42
C ASP A 42 -30.84 27.07 30.61
N TYR A 43 -31.91 27.72 31.05
CA TYR A 43 -32.00 29.16 31.22
C TYR A 43 -32.41 29.48 32.66
N ALA A 44 -31.70 30.41 33.29
CA ALA A 44 -32.06 30.94 34.61
C ALA A 44 -32.40 32.42 34.50
N TYR A 45 -33.42 32.87 35.23
CA TYR A 45 -33.88 34.25 35.24
C TYR A 45 -33.93 34.81 36.66
N ASP A 46 -33.79 36.14 36.79
CA ASP A 46 -34.06 36.82 38.05
C ASP A 46 -35.57 36.97 38.29
N LYS A 47 -35.91 37.53 39.46
CA LYS A 47 -37.29 37.82 39.88
C LYS A 47 -38.00 38.87 39.01
N ASN A 48 -37.26 39.67 38.24
CA ASN A 48 -37.78 40.75 37.41
C ASN A 48 -37.95 40.35 35.94
N GLY A 49 -37.50 39.16 35.53
CA GLY A 49 -37.59 38.71 34.14
C GLY A 49 -36.25 38.64 33.39
N SER A 50 -35.16 39.16 33.96
CA SER A 50 -33.87 39.26 33.27
C SER A 50 -33.17 37.91 33.23
N LEU A 51 -32.60 37.53 32.08
CA LEU A 51 -31.81 36.31 31.94
C LEU A 51 -30.51 36.42 32.75
N LEU A 52 -30.31 35.51 33.69
CA LEU A 52 -29.11 35.43 34.55
C LEU A 52 -28.04 34.52 33.97
N SER A 53 -28.42 33.38 33.38
CA SER A 53 -27.47 32.47 32.76
C SER A 53 -28.11 31.60 31.68
N ARG A 54 -27.26 31.16 30.74
CA ARG A 54 -27.56 30.13 29.76
C ARG A 54 -26.44 29.10 29.78
N ALA A 55 -26.77 27.86 30.10
CA ALA A 55 -25.84 26.74 30.04
C ALA A 55 -26.31 25.75 28.98
N SER A 56 -25.44 25.41 28.04
CA SER A 56 -25.72 24.37 27.04
C SER A 56 -24.83 23.17 27.33
N THR A 57 -25.47 22.02 27.52
CA THR A 57 -24.80 20.72 27.60
C THR A 57 -25.10 19.98 26.30
N VAL A 58 -24.06 19.58 25.59
CA VAL A 58 -24.19 18.64 24.48
C VAL A 58 -23.89 17.28 25.09
N THR A 59 -24.84 16.36 25.02
CA THR A 59 -24.52 14.94 25.17
C THR A 59 -23.87 14.58 23.84
N PRO A 60 -22.55 14.35 23.77
CA PRO A 60 -21.95 13.94 22.51
C PRO A 60 -22.70 12.70 22.03
N PRO A 61 -23.00 12.57 20.74
CA PRO A 61 -23.55 11.32 20.24
C PRO A 61 -22.64 10.17 20.73
N LEU A 62 -23.24 9.05 21.13
CA LEU A 62 -22.46 7.93 21.68
C LEU A 62 -21.59 7.23 20.61
N ALA A 63 -21.70 7.66 19.34
CA ALA A 63 -21.02 7.09 18.20
C ALA A 63 -20.64 8.16 17.16
N PRO A 64 -19.53 7.98 16.41
CA PRO A 64 -19.17 8.80 15.26
C PRO A 64 -20.22 8.73 14.15
N PRO A 65 -20.21 9.68 13.20
CA PRO A 65 -21.14 9.70 12.08
C PRO A 65 -21.22 8.33 11.36
N PRO A 66 -22.42 7.74 11.19
CA PRO A 66 -22.61 6.42 10.56
C PRO A 66 -21.96 6.27 9.19
N LEU A 67 -21.79 7.37 8.46
CA LEU A 67 -21.14 7.42 7.15
C LEU A 67 -19.67 7.00 7.19
N LEU A 68 -19.02 7.02 8.36
CA LEU A 68 -17.62 6.62 8.56
C LEU A 68 -17.45 5.11 8.72
N ALA A 69 -18.53 4.35 8.88
CA ALA A 69 -18.47 2.89 8.96
C ALA A 69 -17.79 2.28 7.72
N GLY A 70 -16.90 1.31 7.91
CA GLY A 70 -16.18 0.69 6.82
C GLY A 70 -14.91 -0.01 7.28
N ASN A 71 -14.18 -0.54 6.30
CA ASN A 71 -12.85 -1.10 6.57
C ASN A 71 -11.80 0.00 6.37
N TYR A 72 -10.79 -0.01 7.22
CA TYR A 72 -9.63 0.85 7.20
C TYR A 72 -8.40 -0.03 7.17
N ALA A 73 -7.38 0.34 6.40
CA ALA A 73 -6.11 -0.36 6.37
C ALA A 73 -4.95 0.62 6.26
N GLY A 74 -3.80 0.21 6.78
CA GLY A 74 -2.62 1.06 6.85
C GLY A 74 -1.39 0.30 7.31
N ILE A 75 -0.26 1.00 7.33
CA ILE A 75 1.01 0.49 7.82
C ILE A 75 1.31 1.05 9.20
N ILE A 76 2.16 0.33 9.92
CA ILE A 76 2.77 0.78 11.16
C ILE A 76 4.22 1.03 10.85
N THR A 77 4.67 2.25 11.11
CA THR A 77 6.02 2.70 10.76
C THR A 77 6.71 3.36 11.94
N ASN A 78 8.03 3.26 11.93
CA ASN A 78 8.90 3.91 12.87
C ASN A 78 10.11 4.46 12.09
N THR A 79 10.70 5.54 12.57
CA THR A 79 11.95 6.06 12.00
C THR A 79 13.10 5.06 12.13
N ASP A 80 13.08 4.26 13.20
CA ASP A 80 13.93 3.09 13.31
C ASP A 80 13.27 1.91 12.57
N ILE A 81 13.99 1.30 11.65
CA ILE A 81 13.45 0.20 10.83
C ILE A 81 13.78 -1.11 11.55
N HIS A 82 12.79 -1.72 12.19
CA HIS A 82 12.95 -2.97 12.92
C HIS A 82 11.74 -3.89 12.77
N ALA A 83 11.98 -5.21 12.72
CA ALA A 83 10.93 -6.20 12.49
C ALA A 83 9.86 -6.22 13.58
N GLY A 84 10.24 -5.92 14.82
CA GLY A 84 9.35 -5.99 15.99
C GLY A 84 8.36 -4.84 16.16
N HIS A 85 8.44 -3.80 15.32
CA HIS A 85 7.56 -2.64 15.42
C HIS A 85 7.17 -1.99 14.09
N THR A 86 7.40 -2.70 12.98
CA THR A 86 6.88 -2.40 11.65
C THR A 86 5.91 -3.50 11.22
N GLY A 87 4.77 -3.10 10.66
CA GLY A 87 3.68 -4.04 10.40
C GLY A 87 2.55 -3.47 9.56
N ILE A 88 1.46 -4.22 9.51
CA ILE A 88 0.21 -3.81 8.87
C ILE A 88 -0.94 -3.89 9.86
N ILE A 89 -1.87 -2.94 9.75
CA ILE A 89 -3.02 -2.82 10.62
C ILE A 89 -4.29 -2.61 9.79
N SER A 90 -5.38 -3.22 10.23
CA SER A 90 -6.71 -3.01 9.66
C SER A 90 -7.76 -2.89 10.75
N ILE A 91 -8.77 -2.06 10.51
CA ILE A 91 -9.89 -1.81 11.43
C ILE A 91 -11.18 -1.89 10.63
N LYS A 92 -12.15 -2.65 11.12
CA LYS A 92 -13.54 -2.62 10.65
C LYS A 92 -14.36 -1.81 11.65
N LEU A 93 -14.79 -0.63 11.24
CA LEU A 93 -15.63 0.29 12.01
C LEU A 93 -17.10 0.08 11.66
N THR A 94 -17.96 -0.03 12.67
CA THR A 94 -19.41 -0.11 12.50
C THR A 94 -20.06 1.27 12.53
N ALA A 95 -21.29 1.37 12.04
CA ALA A 95 -22.08 2.61 12.09
C ALA A 95 -22.38 3.09 13.53
N GLY A 96 -22.29 2.19 14.52
CA GLY A 96 -22.46 2.50 15.93
C GLY A 96 -21.17 2.84 16.67
N GLY A 97 -20.05 3.05 15.97
CA GLY A 97 -18.78 3.49 16.58
C GLY A 97 -17.90 2.39 17.14
N THR A 98 -18.42 1.18 17.35
CA THR A 98 -17.60 0.02 17.73
C THR A 98 -16.76 -0.45 16.56
N PHE A 99 -15.57 -0.97 16.86
CA PHE A 99 -14.67 -1.52 15.86
C PHE A 99 -14.01 -2.82 16.32
N SER A 100 -13.63 -3.62 15.34
CA SER A 100 -12.73 -4.77 15.49
C SER A 100 -11.54 -4.58 14.57
N GLY A 101 -10.34 -4.91 15.02
CA GLY A 101 -9.11 -4.73 14.26
C GLY A 101 -8.20 -5.95 14.25
N LYS A 102 -7.25 -5.94 13.31
CA LYS A 102 -6.15 -6.89 13.20
C LYS A 102 -4.84 -6.13 13.07
N LEU A 103 -3.89 -6.47 13.92
CA LEU A 103 -2.52 -5.97 13.93
C LEU A 103 -1.59 -7.12 13.53
N THR A 104 -0.75 -6.97 12.50
CA THR A 104 0.25 -7.99 12.13
C THR A 104 1.65 -7.42 12.19
N ILE A 105 2.48 -7.98 13.07
CA ILE A 105 3.89 -7.63 13.29
C ILE A 105 4.68 -8.95 13.41
N GLN A 106 5.88 -9.01 12.82
CA GLN A 106 6.67 -10.26 12.73
C GLN A 106 5.84 -11.47 12.28
N GLY A 107 4.91 -11.25 11.35
CA GLY A 107 4.00 -12.28 10.81
C GLY A 107 3.00 -12.87 11.81
N VAL A 108 2.96 -12.38 13.06
CA VAL A 108 1.94 -12.75 14.05
C VAL A 108 0.79 -11.76 13.98
N THR A 109 -0.43 -12.25 13.82
CA THR A 109 -1.64 -11.42 13.80
C THR A 109 -2.33 -11.43 15.15
N HIS A 110 -2.50 -10.26 15.74
CA HIS A 110 -3.26 -10.03 16.96
C HIS A 110 -4.61 -9.37 16.63
N GLY A 111 -5.68 -9.88 17.25
CA GLY A 111 -7.00 -9.25 17.19
C GLY A 111 -7.16 -8.22 18.30
N PHE A 112 -7.92 -7.16 18.05
CA PHE A 112 -8.26 -6.15 19.05
C PHE A 112 -9.61 -5.51 18.74
N GLY A 113 -10.15 -4.73 19.68
CA GLY A 113 -11.42 -4.03 19.49
C GLY A 113 -11.59 -2.88 20.46
N GLY A 114 -12.60 -2.04 20.18
CA GLY A 114 -12.92 -0.87 21.00
C GLY A 114 -14.08 -0.09 20.41
N SER A 115 -14.27 1.14 20.86
CA SER A 115 -15.25 2.11 20.37
C SER A 115 -14.59 3.47 20.16
N PHE A 116 -15.10 4.23 19.19
CA PHE A 116 -14.84 5.67 19.10
C PHE A 116 -16.06 6.43 19.64
N LEU A 117 -15.79 7.55 20.31
CA LEU A 117 -16.78 8.56 20.66
C LEU A 117 -17.15 9.40 19.43
N ALA A 118 -18.20 10.23 19.52
CA ALA A 118 -18.64 11.04 18.38
C ALA A 118 -17.63 12.05 17.85
N ASP A 119 -16.72 12.52 18.71
CA ASP A 119 -15.63 13.42 18.32
C ASP A 119 -14.46 12.69 17.64
N GLY A 120 -14.56 11.36 17.48
CA GLY A 120 -13.53 10.53 16.87
C GLY A 120 -12.44 10.08 17.84
N SER A 121 -12.48 10.52 19.10
CA SER A 121 -11.58 10.02 20.13
C SER A 121 -11.91 8.57 20.49
N LEU A 122 -10.90 7.82 20.95
CA LEU A 122 -11.11 6.48 21.48
C LEU A 122 -11.97 6.57 22.76
N ASP A 123 -12.92 5.65 22.91
CA ASP A 123 -13.65 5.43 24.15
C ASP A 123 -12.72 4.74 25.17
N GLY A 124 -11.94 5.56 25.86
CA GLY A 124 -10.80 5.15 26.70
C GLY A 124 -9.48 5.75 26.20
N LEU A 125 -8.40 5.55 26.97
CA LEU A 125 -7.08 6.11 26.62
C LEU A 125 -6.30 5.23 25.64
N HIS A 126 -6.42 3.91 25.80
CA HIS A 126 -5.67 2.92 25.03
C HIS A 126 -6.52 1.69 24.72
N VAL A 127 -6.23 1.04 23.58
CA VAL A 127 -6.56 -0.36 23.35
C VAL A 127 -5.34 -1.20 23.71
N PHE A 128 -5.51 -2.15 24.62
CA PHE A 128 -4.47 -3.11 24.99
C PHE A 128 -4.60 -4.37 24.15
N ILE A 129 -3.47 -4.94 23.74
CA ILE A 129 -3.41 -6.22 23.05
C ILE A 129 -2.39 -7.09 23.77
N ASP A 130 -2.90 -8.14 24.40
CA ASP A 130 -2.10 -9.05 25.20
C ASP A 130 -0.99 -9.69 24.37
N ARG A 131 0.22 -9.68 24.93
CA ARG A 131 1.35 -10.44 24.40
C ARG A 131 1.77 -11.53 25.36
N LYS A 132 2.48 -12.53 24.81
CA LYS A 132 3.02 -13.61 25.63
C LYS A 132 4.15 -13.07 26.49
N ASP A 133 4.08 -13.32 27.80
CA ASP A 133 5.14 -13.06 28.78
C ASP A 133 6.51 -13.56 28.25
N PRO A 134 7.61 -12.79 28.39
CA PRO A 134 7.76 -11.56 29.19
C PRO A 134 7.57 -10.24 28.43
N LEU A 135 6.99 -10.25 27.23
CA LEU A 135 6.74 -9.01 26.47
C LEU A 135 5.63 -8.20 27.14
N LEU A 136 5.76 -6.88 27.17
CA LEU A 136 4.69 -5.96 27.58
C LEU A 136 3.48 -6.12 26.66
N ASP A 137 2.28 -5.73 27.05
CA ASP A 137 1.19 -5.66 26.08
C ASP A 137 1.44 -4.57 25.04
N TYR A 138 0.91 -4.74 23.84
CA TYR A 138 0.85 -3.61 22.91
C TYR A 138 -0.21 -2.62 23.40
N GLN A 139 0.09 -1.33 23.31
CA GLN A 139 -0.82 -0.25 23.64
C GLN A 139 -1.05 0.61 22.39
N LEU A 140 -2.30 0.73 21.97
CA LEU A 140 -2.68 1.54 20.81
C LEU A 140 -3.38 2.79 21.29
N THR A 141 -2.91 3.95 20.84
CA THR A 141 -3.76 5.15 20.75
C THR A 141 -4.37 5.17 19.35
N LEU A 142 -5.63 5.58 19.24
CA LEU A 142 -6.33 5.71 17.96
C LEU A 142 -7.21 6.95 17.98
N SER A 143 -7.26 7.64 16.85
CA SER A 143 -8.13 8.80 16.62
C SER A 143 -8.72 8.70 15.21
N LEU A 144 -10.05 8.67 15.15
CA LEU A 144 -10.82 8.70 13.91
C LEU A 144 -11.00 10.13 13.46
N ASP A 145 -10.59 10.44 12.22
CA ASP A 145 -10.89 11.73 11.63
C ASP A 145 -12.37 11.81 11.22
N VAL A 146 -13.16 12.57 12.00
CA VAL A 146 -14.59 12.79 11.79
C VAL A 146 -14.89 14.05 10.94
N HIS A 147 -13.86 14.82 10.58
CA HIS A 147 -14.01 16.10 9.89
C HIS A 147 -13.38 16.12 8.49
N GLY A 148 -12.40 15.27 8.24
CA GLY A 148 -11.69 15.21 6.97
C GLY A 148 -12.54 14.72 5.81
N SER A 149 -12.23 15.23 4.61
CA SER A 149 -12.87 14.81 3.37
C SER A 149 -12.53 13.36 2.98
N VAL A 150 -11.46 12.79 3.55
CA VAL A 150 -11.05 11.39 3.36
C VAL A 150 -11.01 10.72 4.73
N PRO A 151 -11.94 9.81 5.04
CA PRO A 151 -11.96 9.15 6.33
C PRO A 151 -10.64 8.42 6.61
N SER A 152 -10.04 8.73 7.75
CA SER A 152 -8.76 8.18 8.18
C SER A 152 -8.75 7.88 9.68
N ILE A 153 -7.85 7.00 10.10
CA ILE A 153 -7.57 6.73 11.51
C ILE A 153 -6.06 6.90 11.70
N SER A 154 -5.67 7.66 12.72
CA SER A 154 -4.27 7.86 13.09
C SER A 154 -4.04 7.44 14.54
N GLY A 155 -2.78 7.29 14.95
CA GLY A 155 -2.45 6.95 16.31
C GLY A 155 -1.02 6.48 16.50
N THR A 156 -0.77 5.78 17.60
CA THR A 156 0.53 5.22 17.94
C THR A 156 0.40 3.79 18.47
N LEU A 157 1.37 2.94 18.13
CA LEU A 157 1.58 1.65 18.74
C LEU A 157 2.78 1.74 19.70
N THR A 158 2.57 1.42 20.96
CA THR A 158 3.64 1.25 21.95
C THR A 158 3.76 -0.22 22.33
N GLY A 159 4.99 -0.67 22.52
CA GLY A 159 5.33 -2.01 22.99
C GLY A 159 6.80 -2.09 23.31
N ASP A 160 7.32 -3.30 23.43
CA ASP A 160 8.74 -3.57 23.63
C ASP A 160 9.24 -4.69 22.71
N VAL A 161 10.53 -4.65 22.41
CA VAL A 161 11.26 -5.75 21.76
C VAL A 161 12.55 -5.96 22.52
N GLY A 162 12.73 -7.15 23.10
CA GLY A 162 13.91 -7.45 23.91
C GLY A 162 14.05 -6.55 25.13
N GLY A 163 12.93 -6.10 25.72
CA GLY A 163 12.93 -5.20 26.88
C GLY A 163 13.15 -3.71 26.54
N VAL A 164 13.33 -3.35 25.27
CA VAL A 164 13.43 -1.96 24.82
C VAL A 164 12.07 -1.49 24.31
N VAL A 165 11.53 -0.45 24.95
CA VAL A 165 10.25 0.16 24.57
C VAL A 165 10.37 0.92 23.26
N PHE A 166 9.36 0.79 22.39
CA PHE A 166 9.27 1.52 21.13
C PHE A 166 7.93 2.28 21.02
N ASN A 167 7.88 3.25 20.11
CA ASN A 167 6.64 3.92 19.70
C ASN A 167 6.62 4.05 18.16
N SER A 168 5.66 3.40 17.51
CA SER A 168 5.46 3.46 16.06
C SER A 168 4.21 4.24 15.71
N GLY A 169 4.26 5.01 14.62
CA GLY A 169 3.12 5.71 14.07
C GLY A 169 2.13 4.75 13.41
N ILE A 170 0.85 5.06 13.54
CA ILE A 170 -0.26 4.37 12.90
C ILE A 170 -0.95 5.36 11.95
N ALA A 171 -1.12 4.97 10.68
CA ALA A 171 -1.90 5.72 9.70
C ALA A 171 -2.72 4.78 8.82
N LEU A 172 -4.04 4.82 8.93
CA LEU A 172 -4.98 4.05 8.14
C LEU A 172 -5.87 4.96 7.31
N GLN A 173 -6.22 4.49 6.13
CA GLN A 173 -7.24 5.10 5.29
C GLN A 173 -8.38 4.12 5.04
N ARG A 174 -9.59 4.65 4.85
CA ARG A 174 -10.78 3.84 4.56
C ARG A 174 -10.71 3.20 3.18
N ASP A 175 -11.11 1.95 3.06
CA ASP A 175 -11.48 1.32 1.79
C ASP A 175 -12.75 1.97 1.23
N LEU A 176 -12.55 2.86 0.26
CA LEU A 176 -13.64 3.57 -0.39
C LEU A 176 -14.34 2.72 -1.46
N TYR A 177 -13.73 1.63 -1.93
CA TYR A 177 -14.17 0.95 -3.15
C TYR A 177 -14.96 -0.31 -2.89
N ASN A 178 -14.36 -1.31 -2.23
CA ASN A 178 -15.03 -2.59 -2.03
C ASN A 178 -16.14 -2.44 -0.98
N SER A 179 -15.78 -2.20 0.28
CA SER A 179 -16.76 -1.99 1.34
C SER A 179 -17.41 -0.60 1.31
N GLY A 180 -16.74 0.40 0.72
CA GLY A 180 -17.29 1.75 0.54
C GLY A 180 -18.22 1.90 -0.66
N GLY A 181 -18.30 0.90 -1.55
CA GLY A 181 -19.22 0.86 -2.68
C GLY A 181 -18.88 1.78 -3.86
N LEU A 182 -17.78 2.54 -3.80
CA LEU A 182 -17.32 3.33 -4.93
C LEU A 182 -16.65 2.44 -5.98
N THR A 183 -16.81 2.79 -7.26
CA THR A 183 -16.00 2.19 -8.32
C THR A 183 -14.64 2.88 -8.36
N ILE A 184 -13.56 2.10 -8.43
CA ILE A 184 -12.25 2.69 -8.69
C ILE A 184 -12.22 3.29 -10.10
N GLY A 185 -11.58 4.44 -10.28
CA GLY A 185 -11.50 5.11 -11.58
C GLY A 185 -10.88 4.20 -12.63
N GLY A 186 -11.41 4.21 -13.86
CA GLY A 186 -10.97 3.31 -14.94
C GLY A 186 -9.46 3.36 -15.23
N GLY A 187 -8.79 4.49 -14.98
CA GLY A 187 -7.33 4.63 -15.12
C GLY A 187 -6.48 3.92 -14.05
N LEU A 188 -7.09 3.17 -13.14
CA LEU A 188 -6.43 2.41 -12.07
C LEU A 188 -6.65 0.89 -12.17
N VAL A 189 -7.60 0.46 -13.00
CA VAL A 189 -7.88 -0.97 -13.21
C VAL A 189 -6.94 -1.50 -14.27
N GLY A 190 -6.28 -2.62 -14.01
CA GLY A 190 -5.44 -3.24 -15.02
C GLY A 190 -4.27 -4.04 -14.46
N ARG A 191 -3.31 -4.28 -15.34
CA ARG A 191 -2.06 -4.96 -15.04
C ARG A 191 -0.96 -3.93 -14.95
N TYR A 192 -0.01 -4.15 -14.05
CA TYR A 192 1.13 -3.26 -13.90
C TYR A 192 2.42 -4.06 -13.80
N THR A 193 3.50 -3.44 -14.25
CA THR A 193 4.87 -3.90 -14.02
C THR A 193 5.54 -2.93 -13.06
N LEU A 194 6.21 -3.45 -12.04
CA LEU A 194 6.81 -2.71 -10.95
C LEU A 194 8.29 -3.04 -10.87
N VAL A 195 9.14 -2.02 -10.80
CA VAL A 195 10.55 -2.18 -10.43
C VAL A 195 10.77 -1.65 -9.02
N LEU A 196 11.67 -2.29 -8.30
CA LEU A 196 12.10 -1.94 -6.95
C LEU A 196 13.57 -1.56 -7.03
N LEU A 197 13.82 -0.25 -7.06
CA LEU A 197 15.12 0.34 -7.29
C LEU A 197 15.81 0.57 -5.96
N LYS A 198 17.09 0.21 -5.85
CA LYS A 198 17.90 0.53 -4.68
C LYS A 198 18.08 2.05 -4.54
N THR A 199 18.02 2.56 -3.33
CA THR A 199 18.32 3.98 -3.03
C THR A 199 19.76 4.18 -2.54
N SER A 200 20.48 3.09 -2.26
CA SER A 200 21.87 3.09 -1.78
C SER A 200 22.81 2.32 -2.72
N SER A 201 24.09 2.64 -2.64
CA SER A 201 25.19 1.95 -3.31
C SER A 201 26.10 1.18 -2.35
N ASP A 202 25.65 0.96 -1.11
CA ASP A 202 26.38 0.13 -0.15
C ASP A 202 26.63 -1.28 -0.75
N PRO A 203 27.87 -1.77 -0.80
CA PRO A 203 28.17 -3.09 -1.36
C PRO A 203 27.51 -4.24 -0.57
N GLY A 204 27.15 -4.05 0.69
CA GLY A 204 26.50 -5.04 1.54
C GLY A 204 25.02 -5.28 1.23
N ILE A 205 24.42 -4.47 0.35
CA ILE A 205 23.02 -4.64 -0.09
C ILE A 205 22.92 -5.17 -1.53
N PRO A 206 21.77 -5.71 -1.93
CA PRO A 206 21.51 -6.13 -3.31
C PRO A 206 21.64 -5.00 -4.33
N GLN A 207 22.52 -5.19 -5.33
CA GLN A 207 22.77 -4.21 -6.39
C GLN A 207 21.82 -4.37 -7.59
N GLY A 208 21.08 -5.48 -7.68
CA GLY A 208 20.12 -5.72 -8.75
C GLY A 208 18.82 -4.92 -8.58
N THR A 209 18.01 -4.87 -9.64
CA THR A 209 16.65 -4.29 -9.57
C THR A 209 15.64 -5.36 -9.21
N GLY A 210 14.96 -5.22 -8.07
CA GLY A 210 13.81 -6.07 -7.75
C GLY A 210 12.66 -5.79 -8.72
N TYR A 211 11.74 -6.73 -8.87
CA TYR A 211 10.65 -6.60 -9.82
C TYR A 211 9.38 -7.27 -9.35
N ALA A 212 8.26 -6.85 -9.91
CA ALA A 212 6.96 -7.42 -9.65
C ALA A 212 5.96 -7.16 -10.78
N THR A 213 4.91 -7.96 -10.79
CA THR A 213 3.68 -7.72 -11.54
C THR A 213 2.53 -7.48 -10.57
N LEU A 214 1.62 -6.57 -10.94
CA LEU A 214 0.41 -6.26 -10.18
C LEU A 214 -0.83 -6.49 -11.05
N VAL A 215 -1.93 -6.85 -10.40
CA VAL A 215 -3.27 -6.78 -10.99
C VAL A 215 -4.17 -5.99 -10.05
N VAL A 216 -4.87 -4.99 -10.58
CA VAL A 216 -5.87 -4.19 -9.86
C VAL A 216 -7.23 -4.44 -10.50
N SER A 217 -8.19 -4.86 -9.67
CA SER A 217 -9.58 -5.09 -10.08
C SER A 217 -10.42 -3.81 -10.06
N SER A 218 -11.62 -3.86 -10.64
CA SER A 218 -12.60 -2.77 -10.61
C SER A 218 -13.12 -2.42 -9.21
N LYS A 219 -12.88 -3.28 -8.21
CA LYS A 219 -13.22 -3.04 -6.80
C LYS A 219 -12.03 -2.55 -5.97
N GLY A 220 -10.88 -2.25 -6.60
CA GLY A 220 -9.67 -1.82 -5.90
C GLY A 220 -8.88 -2.95 -5.23
N ALA A 221 -9.29 -4.21 -5.39
CA ALA A 221 -8.50 -5.35 -4.91
C ALA A 221 -7.24 -5.49 -5.77
N LEU A 222 -6.10 -5.64 -5.09
CA LEU A 222 -4.76 -5.68 -5.65
C LEU A 222 -4.11 -7.03 -5.36
N THR A 223 -3.46 -7.62 -6.36
CA THR A 223 -2.56 -8.77 -6.18
C THR A 223 -1.18 -8.45 -6.71
N LEU A 224 -0.17 -8.65 -5.88
CA LEU A 224 1.26 -8.52 -6.17
C LEU A 224 1.91 -9.90 -6.25
N ALA A 225 2.77 -10.10 -7.25
CA ALA A 225 3.74 -11.20 -7.28
C ALA A 225 5.07 -10.72 -7.89
N GLY A 226 6.19 -11.05 -7.26
CA GLY A 226 7.51 -10.59 -7.69
C GLY A 226 8.67 -11.19 -6.92
N LYS A 227 9.85 -10.59 -7.09
CA LYS A 227 11.07 -10.95 -6.35
C LYS A 227 11.88 -9.72 -6.00
N LEU A 228 12.46 -9.75 -4.81
CA LEU A 228 13.51 -8.83 -4.37
C LEU A 228 14.86 -9.25 -4.95
N ALA A 229 15.80 -8.31 -5.05
CA ALA A 229 17.10 -8.56 -5.67
C ALA A 229 17.99 -9.56 -4.90
N ASN A 230 17.63 -9.93 -3.67
CA ASN A 230 18.23 -11.07 -2.96
C ASN A 230 17.58 -12.43 -3.31
N ASN A 231 16.84 -12.52 -4.43
CA ASN A 231 16.15 -13.71 -4.91
C ASN A 231 15.00 -14.23 -4.02
N VAL A 232 14.53 -13.43 -3.06
CA VAL A 232 13.35 -13.76 -2.24
C VAL A 232 12.07 -13.38 -2.99
N ALA A 233 11.14 -14.33 -3.07
CA ALA A 233 9.82 -14.09 -3.64
C ALA A 233 8.94 -13.25 -2.72
N ILE A 234 8.17 -12.34 -3.30
CA ILE A 234 7.20 -11.52 -2.60
C ILE A 234 5.83 -11.68 -3.25
N THR A 235 4.80 -11.83 -2.42
CA THR A 235 3.40 -11.87 -2.84
C THR A 235 2.55 -11.13 -1.82
N GLN A 236 1.53 -10.41 -2.29
CA GLN A 236 0.56 -9.78 -1.40
C GLN A 236 -0.80 -9.70 -2.08
N GLY A 237 -1.87 -9.99 -1.32
CA GLY A 237 -3.22 -9.52 -1.63
C GLY A 237 -3.51 -8.30 -0.76
N ALA A 238 -4.01 -7.22 -1.35
CA ALA A 238 -4.31 -5.98 -0.64
C ALA A 238 -5.54 -5.29 -1.22
N GLN A 239 -5.99 -4.24 -0.55
CA GLN A 239 -7.04 -3.35 -1.01
C GLN A 239 -6.45 -1.94 -1.14
N ILE A 240 -6.74 -1.27 -2.25
CA ILE A 240 -6.45 0.16 -2.38
C ILE A 240 -7.40 0.92 -1.47
N VAL A 241 -6.86 1.83 -0.65
CA VAL A 241 -7.58 2.61 0.35
C VAL A 241 -7.42 4.11 0.11
N GLY A 242 -8.30 4.92 0.71
CA GLY A 242 -8.26 6.37 0.66
C GLY A 242 -8.15 6.91 -0.76
N MET A 243 -7.23 7.85 -0.96
CA MET A 243 -6.95 8.47 -2.26
C MET A 243 -5.93 7.67 -3.07
N ASN A 244 -6.30 6.43 -3.42
CA ASN A 244 -5.50 5.50 -4.22
C ASN A 244 -4.18 5.04 -3.53
N THR A 245 -4.22 4.83 -2.22
CA THR A 245 -3.06 4.37 -1.43
C THR A 245 -3.05 2.85 -1.32
N TRP A 246 -1.87 2.26 -1.38
CA TRP A 246 -1.63 0.84 -1.17
C TRP A 246 -0.66 0.64 0.01
N PRO A 247 -1.14 0.19 1.17
CA PRO A 247 -0.28 -0.25 2.26
C PRO A 247 0.34 -1.61 1.93
N LEU A 248 1.65 -1.63 1.73
CA LEU A 248 2.44 -2.83 1.45
C LEU A 248 3.14 -3.28 2.73
N TYR A 249 2.96 -4.56 3.07
CA TYR A 249 3.73 -5.26 4.09
C TYR A 249 3.83 -6.72 3.69
N VAL A 250 5.05 -7.22 3.54
CA VAL A 250 5.34 -8.63 3.26
C VAL A 250 6.40 -9.10 4.26
N PRO A 251 6.06 -9.99 5.21
CA PRO A 251 7.05 -10.60 6.08
C PRO A 251 7.97 -11.52 5.26
N LEU A 252 9.26 -11.46 5.55
CA LEU A 252 10.32 -12.20 4.85
C LEU A 252 11.10 -13.05 5.86
N HIS A 253 11.78 -14.09 5.38
CA HIS A 253 12.70 -14.90 6.19
C HIS A 253 12.08 -15.40 7.50
N SER A 254 10.96 -16.12 7.40
CA SER A 254 10.19 -16.59 8.58
C SER A 254 9.80 -15.44 9.53
N SER A 255 9.47 -14.29 8.93
CA SER A 255 9.05 -13.05 9.59
C SER A 255 10.10 -12.32 10.42
N GLN A 256 11.37 -12.68 10.27
CA GLN A 256 12.49 -11.95 10.87
C GLN A 256 12.90 -10.72 10.03
N GLY A 257 12.48 -10.66 8.76
CA GLY A 257 12.61 -9.50 7.89
C GLY A 257 11.27 -9.06 7.31
N PHE A 258 11.28 -7.97 6.55
CA PHE A 258 10.11 -7.50 5.82
C PHE A 258 10.48 -6.59 4.66
N ILE A 259 9.52 -6.41 3.75
CA ILE A 259 9.42 -5.19 2.94
C ILE A 259 8.10 -4.49 3.28
N ALA A 260 8.14 -3.18 3.53
CA ALA A 260 6.99 -2.42 3.98
C ALA A 260 7.01 -0.97 3.51
N GLY A 261 5.84 -0.39 3.29
CA GLY A 261 5.70 1.02 2.95
C GLY A 261 4.33 1.35 2.35
N SER A 262 4.09 2.62 2.08
CA SER A 262 2.84 3.08 1.45
C SER A 262 3.14 3.54 0.02
N LEU A 263 2.52 2.87 -0.94
CA LEU A 263 2.60 3.23 -2.35
C LEU A 263 1.34 4.00 -2.76
N ARG A 264 1.47 4.88 -3.74
CA ARG A 264 0.35 5.65 -4.28
C ARG A 264 0.16 5.34 -5.76
N PHE A 265 -1.10 5.12 -6.12
CA PHE A 265 -1.54 4.97 -7.49
C PHE A 265 -1.97 6.33 -8.08
N PHE A 266 -1.59 6.54 -9.33
CA PHE A 266 -1.94 7.70 -10.15
C PHE A 266 -2.76 7.22 -11.35
N PRO A 267 -3.96 7.79 -11.59
CA PRO A 267 -4.76 7.42 -12.75
C PRO A 267 -4.02 7.70 -14.06
N VAL A 268 -3.89 6.67 -14.91
CA VAL A 268 -3.30 6.79 -16.24
C VAL A 268 -4.11 5.99 -17.26
N THR A 269 -4.10 6.42 -18.52
CA THR A 269 -4.81 5.74 -19.63
C THR A 269 -3.87 5.15 -20.68
N ALA A 270 -2.56 5.36 -20.53
CA ALA A 270 -1.51 4.85 -21.39
C ALA A 270 -0.36 4.32 -20.53
N PRO A 271 0.55 3.48 -21.09
CA PRO A 271 1.71 3.01 -20.35
C PRO A 271 2.57 4.19 -19.87
N GLY A 272 2.88 4.20 -18.58
CA GLY A 272 3.57 5.31 -17.90
C GLY A 272 3.60 5.07 -16.40
N LEU A 273 4.40 5.87 -15.67
CA LEU A 273 4.48 5.81 -14.20
C LEU A 273 3.07 6.01 -13.62
N ALA A 274 2.59 5.00 -12.92
CA ALA A 274 1.24 4.90 -12.39
C ALA A 274 1.22 4.49 -10.92
N VAL A 275 2.34 4.01 -10.39
CA VAL A 275 2.50 3.67 -8.98
C VAL A 275 3.87 4.15 -8.53
N SER A 276 3.95 4.82 -7.38
CA SER A 276 5.24 5.10 -6.77
C SER A 276 5.19 5.20 -5.25
N GLY A 277 6.35 5.08 -4.63
CA GLY A 277 6.56 5.28 -3.21
C GLY A 277 7.86 4.62 -2.76
N THR A 278 8.22 4.85 -1.51
CA THR A 278 9.42 4.28 -0.89
C THR A 278 9.02 3.13 0.02
N LEU A 279 9.84 2.08 0.02
CA LEU A 279 9.66 0.87 0.83
C LEU A 279 10.90 0.65 1.69
N ASP A 280 10.69 0.43 2.98
CA ASP A 280 11.72 -0.07 3.88
C ASP A 280 11.91 -1.57 3.64
N TRP A 281 13.18 -2.00 3.57
CA TRP A 281 13.56 -3.38 3.39
C TRP A 281 14.55 -3.79 4.47
N LEU A 282 14.08 -4.67 5.36
CA LEU A 282 14.89 -5.31 6.39
C LEU A 282 15.11 -6.78 6.02
N LYS A 283 16.37 -7.19 6.03
CA LYS A 283 16.79 -8.57 5.88
C LYS A 283 17.63 -8.99 7.09
N PRO A 284 17.28 -10.10 7.77
CA PRO A 284 18.11 -10.66 8.84
C PRO A 284 19.31 -11.43 8.27
N ASP A 285 20.21 -11.90 9.13
CA ASP A 285 21.23 -12.87 8.73
C ASP A 285 20.59 -14.17 8.22
N THR A 286 21.21 -14.77 7.22
CA THR A 286 20.76 -16.02 6.60
C THR A 286 21.94 -16.94 6.31
N THR A 287 21.72 -18.25 6.29
CA THR A 287 22.76 -19.25 5.99
C THR A 287 22.97 -19.51 4.49
N GLY A 288 22.15 -18.89 3.62
CA GLY A 288 22.26 -19.04 2.18
C GLY A 288 23.41 -18.22 1.60
N PRO A 289 23.96 -18.57 0.43
CA PRO A 289 25.16 -17.93 -0.09
C PRO A 289 24.92 -16.50 -0.60
N LEU A 290 23.69 -16.17 -1.00
CA LEU A 290 23.35 -14.90 -1.63
C LEU A 290 22.91 -13.87 -0.57
N HIS A 291 23.71 -12.81 -0.40
CA HIS A 291 23.51 -11.76 0.59
C HIS A 291 23.29 -12.34 1.99
N ASP A 292 24.23 -13.12 2.51
CA ASP A 292 24.10 -13.84 3.78
C ASP A 292 23.91 -12.90 4.98
N ALA A 293 24.68 -11.80 5.03
CA ALA A 293 24.62 -10.79 6.07
C ALA A 293 23.26 -10.07 6.17
N ALA A 294 22.94 -9.61 7.39
CA ALA A 294 21.83 -8.72 7.65
C ALA A 294 22.06 -7.34 7.04
N PHE A 295 20.97 -6.70 6.61
CA PHE A 295 20.98 -5.30 6.21
C PHE A 295 19.61 -4.67 6.37
N THR A 296 19.63 -3.34 6.41
CA THR A 296 18.45 -2.49 6.36
C THR A 296 18.68 -1.43 5.31
N THR A 297 17.73 -1.28 4.38
CA THR A 297 17.81 -0.28 3.31
C THR A 297 16.43 0.17 2.87
N GLN A 298 16.38 1.10 1.92
CA GLN A 298 15.15 1.55 1.28
C GLN A 298 15.17 1.24 -0.21
N LEU A 299 13.97 1.04 -0.76
CA LEU A 299 13.74 0.84 -2.18
C LEU A 299 12.75 1.88 -2.69
N ASP A 300 13.04 2.44 -3.85
CA ASP A 300 12.06 3.22 -4.61
C ASP A 300 11.27 2.27 -5.52
N ALA A 301 9.98 2.16 -5.22
CA ALA A 301 9.05 1.40 -6.04
C ALA A 301 8.55 2.30 -7.18
N GLN A 302 8.70 1.84 -8.42
CA GLN A 302 8.19 2.54 -9.61
C GLN A 302 7.42 1.58 -10.49
N GLY A 303 6.11 1.78 -10.56
CA GLY A 303 5.18 0.92 -11.29
C GLY A 303 4.56 1.64 -12.47
N ALA A 304 4.42 0.92 -13.57
CA ALA A 304 3.78 1.43 -14.78
C ALA A 304 2.59 0.57 -15.19
N LEU A 305 1.56 1.21 -15.76
CA LEU A 305 0.46 0.49 -16.40
C LEU A 305 1.03 -0.37 -17.53
N TYR A 306 0.71 -1.65 -17.51
CA TYR A 306 1.09 -2.61 -18.53
C TYR A 306 -0.13 -2.97 -19.39
N ILE A 307 -0.04 -2.68 -20.68
CA ILE A 307 -1.05 -3.04 -21.66
C ILE A 307 -0.48 -4.23 -22.46
N PRO A 308 -1.02 -5.45 -22.26
CA PRO A 308 -0.64 -6.61 -23.05
C PRO A 308 -0.77 -6.27 -24.55
N PRO A 309 0.26 -6.51 -25.36
CA PRO A 309 0.19 -6.22 -26.79
C PRO A 309 -0.84 -7.14 -27.46
N ALA A 310 -1.51 -6.61 -28.49
CA ALA A 310 -2.31 -7.44 -29.38
C ALA A 310 -1.46 -8.51 -30.07
N ALA A 311 -2.08 -9.59 -30.52
CA ALA A 311 -1.38 -10.64 -31.28
C ALA A 311 -0.63 -10.04 -32.49
N GLY A 312 0.63 -10.44 -32.68
CA GLY A 312 1.50 -9.89 -33.74
C GLY A 312 2.05 -8.50 -33.45
N ARG A 313 1.88 -7.97 -32.23
CA ARG A 313 2.53 -6.72 -31.78
C ARG A 313 3.56 -7.01 -30.69
N ARG A 314 4.64 -6.22 -30.69
CA ARG A 314 5.66 -6.25 -29.64
C ARG A 314 5.14 -5.61 -28.37
N ALA A 315 5.54 -6.16 -27.22
CA ALA A 315 5.28 -5.58 -25.91
C ALA A 315 6.12 -4.32 -25.68
N MET A 316 7.26 -4.19 -26.34
CA MET A 316 8.15 -3.04 -26.29
C MET A 316 8.20 -2.38 -27.66
N ASP A 317 7.99 -1.06 -27.71
CA ASP A 317 8.07 -0.25 -28.92
C ASP A 317 9.53 -0.08 -29.35
N LEU A 318 9.96 -0.91 -30.29
CA LEU A 318 11.34 -1.02 -30.79
C LEU A 318 11.37 -0.90 -32.32
N ASN A 319 12.51 -0.48 -32.87
CA ASN A 319 12.70 -0.41 -34.32
C ASN A 319 12.53 -1.78 -35.01
N GLY A 320 12.10 -1.77 -36.26
CA GLY A 320 11.80 -3.00 -37.02
C GLY A 320 13.03 -3.82 -37.43
N THR A 321 14.23 -3.27 -37.25
CA THR A 321 15.50 -3.90 -37.63
C THR A 321 15.93 -4.98 -36.63
N SER A 322 16.92 -5.78 -37.00
CA SER A 322 17.56 -6.77 -36.13
C SER A 322 19.07 -6.49 -36.16
N PRO A 323 19.74 -6.32 -35.01
CA PRO A 323 19.19 -6.27 -33.65
C PRO A 323 18.36 -5.01 -33.37
N ASN A 324 17.50 -5.07 -32.35
CA ASN A 324 16.63 -3.95 -31.93
C ASN A 324 16.61 -3.67 -30.43
N ALA A 325 17.41 -4.40 -29.66
CA ALA A 325 17.65 -4.12 -28.26
C ALA A 325 19.02 -4.67 -27.84
N VAL A 326 19.50 -4.24 -26.68
CA VAL A 326 20.76 -4.65 -26.07
C VAL A 326 20.46 -5.21 -24.69
N PHE A 327 20.89 -6.45 -24.44
CA PHE A 327 20.97 -7.01 -23.09
C PHE A 327 22.27 -6.58 -22.46
N THR A 328 22.20 -5.98 -21.27
CA THR A 328 23.36 -5.62 -20.45
C THR A 328 23.22 -6.23 -19.06
N ALA A 329 24.25 -6.92 -18.58
CA ALA A 329 24.33 -7.43 -17.21
C ALA A 329 25.58 -6.92 -16.50
N THR A 330 25.42 -6.45 -15.26
CA THR A 330 26.48 -5.86 -14.42
C THR A 330 26.37 -6.36 -12.97
N GLY A 331 27.49 -6.31 -12.22
CA GLY A 331 27.55 -6.78 -10.83
C GLY A 331 27.38 -8.30 -10.69
N GLY A 332 26.90 -8.78 -9.55
CA GLY A 332 26.52 -10.20 -9.40
C GLY A 332 27.68 -11.19 -9.53
N ASN A 333 28.87 -10.79 -9.10
CA ASN A 333 30.11 -11.56 -9.21
C ASN A 333 30.47 -11.96 -10.65
N LEU A 334 30.16 -11.12 -11.65
CA LEU A 334 30.68 -11.28 -13.01
C LEU A 334 32.19 -11.02 -13.03
N THR A 335 32.97 -11.88 -13.67
CA THR A 335 34.44 -11.68 -13.77
C THR A 335 34.83 -10.67 -14.85
N ALA A 336 33.96 -10.46 -15.86
CA ALA A 336 34.15 -9.47 -16.92
C ALA A 336 32.86 -8.66 -17.18
N PRO A 337 32.46 -7.74 -16.28
CA PRO A 337 31.31 -6.86 -16.49
C PRO A 337 31.67 -5.65 -17.39
N PRO A 338 30.73 -5.13 -18.19
CA PRO A 338 29.40 -5.66 -18.44
C PRO A 338 29.40 -6.86 -19.40
N PHE A 339 28.51 -7.83 -19.16
CA PHE A 339 28.15 -8.81 -20.17
C PHE A 339 27.10 -8.19 -21.10
N ILE A 340 27.43 -8.00 -22.37
CA ILE A 340 26.58 -7.32 -23.36
C ILE A 340 26.23 -8.28 -24.50
N ARG A 341 24.96 -8.29 -24.93
CA ARG A 341 24.53 -8.97 -26.15
C ARG A 341 23.48 -8.17 -26.91
N ASP A 342 23.69 -8.03 -28.21
CA ASP A 342 22.67 -7.55 -29.11
C ASP A 342 21.57 -8.61 -29.27
N ILE A 343 20.33 -8.18 -29.12
CA ILE A 343 19.15 -9.04 -29.19
C ILE A 343 18.12 -8.47 -30.16
N THR A 344 17.21 -9.35 -30.58
CA THR A 344 16.01 -9.00 -31.33
C THR A 344 14.81 -9.48 -30.55
N ILE A 345 13.87 -8.57 -30.29
CA ILE A 345 12.50 -8.90 -29.90
C ILE A 345 11.66 -8.81 -31.17
N ASP A 346 11.11 -9.94 -31.64
CA ASP A 346 10.28 -9.95 -32.83
C ASP A 346 8.81 -9.60 -32.53
N SER A 347 7.96 -9.48 -33.55
CA SER A 347 6.53 -9.15 -33.42
C SER A 347 5.70 -10.19 -32.66
N THR A 348 6.26 -11.38 -32.41
CA THR A 348 5.67 -12.43 -31.58
C THR A 348 6.20 -12.42 -30.14
N ASN A 349 7.01 -11.41 -29.79
CA ASN A 349 7.67 -11.27 -28.49
C ASN A 349 8.74 -12.34 -28.21
N LYS A 350 9.20 -13.05 -29.25
CA LYS A 350 10.32 -13.96 -29.12
C LYS A 350 11.62 -13.15 -29.05
N ILE A 351 12.45 -13.48 -28.07
CA ILE A 351 13.77 -12.88 -27.90
C ILE A 351 14.82 -13.81 -28.51
N THR A 352 15.66 -13.28 -29.39
CA THR A 352 16.81 -13.99 -29.96
C THR A 352 18.07 -13.16 -29.80
N ALA A 353 19.23 -13.81 -29.67
CA ALA A 353 20.55 -13.19 -29.75
C ALA A 353 21.21 -13.67 -31.06
N PRO A 354 21.07 -12.92 -32.18
CA PRO A 354 21.39 -13.44 -33.51
C PRO A 354 22.85 -13.87 -33.67
N LEU A 355 23.77 -13.16 -33.02
CA LEU A 355 25.21 -13.39 -33.12
C LEU A 355 25.75 -14.36 -32.06
N ASP A 356 24.97 -14.65 -31.01
CA ASP A 356 25.37 -15.55 -29.92
C ASP A 356 24.15 -16.20 -29.24
N PRO A 357 23.45 -17.12 -29.92
CA PRO A 357 22.19 -17.70 -29.43
C PRO A 357 22.38 -18.72 -28.29
N VAL A 358 23.63 -19.09 -27.96
CA VAL A 358 23.93 -20.12 -26.96
C VAL A 358 24.19 -19.49 -25.59
N SER A 359 24.81 -18.31 -25.55
CA SER A 359 25.15 -17.63 -24.30
C SER A 359 24.00 -16.86 -23.68
N LEU A 360 22.90 -16.61 -24.41
CA LEU A 360 21.75 -15.88 -23.91
C LEU A 360 20.43 -16.52 -24.37
N LYS A 361 19.59 -16.89 -23.40
CA LYS A 361 18.24 -17.41 -23.64
C LYS A 361 17.26 -16.66 -22.76
N LEU A 362 16.42 -15.82 -23.37
CA LEU A 362 15.40 -15.05 -22.67
C LEU A 362 14.01 -15.41 -23.18
N SER A 363 13.03 -15.26 -22.30
CA SER A 363 11.61 -15.40 -22.59
C SER A 363 10.88 -14.18 -22.06
N LEU A 364 9.90 -13.71 -22.83
CA LEU A 364 9.01 -12.62 -22.48
C LEU A 364 7.57 -13.12 -22.48
N SER A 365 6.92 -13.03 -21.33
CA SER A 365 5.49 -13.25 -21.19
C SER A 365 4.71 -12.00 -21.60
N ALA A 366 4.32 -11.92 -22.88
CA ALA A 366 3.51 -10.81 -23.41
C ALA A 366 2.20 -10.53 -22.62
N PRO A 367 1.54 -11.50 -21.96
CA PRO A 367 0.38 -11.18 -21.12
C PRO A 367 0.70 -10.39 -19.83
N SER A 368 1.95 -10.42 -19.37
CA SER A 368 2.32 -9.88 -18.03
C SER A 368 3.51 -8.93 -18.03
N GLY A 369 4.26 -8.86 -19.13
CA GLY A 369 5.52 -8.10 -19.20
C GLY A 369 6.67 -8.75 -18.45
N PHE A 370 6.49 -9.96 -17.89
CA PHE A 370 7.53 -10.68 -17.17
C PHE A 370 8.61 -11.20 -18.13
N VAL A 371 9.87 -10.93 -17.80
CA VAL A 371 11.06 -11.40 -18.50
C VAL A 371 11.78 -12.40 -17.61
N SER A 372 12.18 -13.54 -18.19
CA SER A 372 12.96 -14.56 -17.50
C SER A 372 13.97 -15.20 -18.45
N GLY A 373 14.94 -15.93 -17.91
CA GLY A 373 15.82 -16.72 -18.74
C GLY A 373 17.15 -17.02 -18.09
N THR A 374 18.16 -17.21 -18.92
CA THR A 374 19.52 -17.52 -18.51
C THR A 374 20.54 -16.86 -19.42
N PHE A 375 21.72 -16.57 -18.88
CA PHE A 375 22.90 -16.23 -19.68
C PHE A 375 24.16 -16.94 -19.16
N LYS A 376 25.17 -17.03 -20.01
CA LYS A 376 26.45 -17.65 -19.73
C LYS A 376 27.56 -16.61 -19.84
N PRO A 377 27.93 -15.94 -18.74
CA PRO A 377 28.99 -14.94 -18.78
C PRO A 377 30.36 -15.55 -19.04
N GLU A 378 30.55 -16.80 -18.62
CA GLU A 378 31.80 -17.54 -18.68
C GLU A 378 31.53 -19.00 -19.05
N ALA A 379 32.56 -19.72 -19.51
CA ALA A 379 32.45 -21.14 -19.83
C ALA A 379 32.01 -21.95 -18.60
N GLY A 380 30.96 -22.76 -18.76
CA GLY A 380 30.43 -23.62 -17.69
C GLY A 380 29.58 -22.91 -16.65
N VAL A 381 29.53 -21.57 -16.62
CA VAL A 381 28.73 -20.80 -15.67
C VAL A 381 27.42 -20.38 -16.33
N THR A 382 26.27 -20.76 -15.75
CA THR A 382 24.95 -20.30 -16.18
C THR A 382 24.29 -19.52 -15.07
N ARG A 383 23.84 -18.29 -15.37
CA ARG A 383 23.12 -17.41 -14.46
C ARG A 383 21.67 -17.30 -14.90
N THR A 384 20.72 -17.44 -13.97
CA THR A 384 19.30 -17.18 -14.23
C THR A 384 19.00 -15.70 -14.13
N VAL A 385 18.04 -15.18 -14.90
CA VAL A 385 17.59 -13.78 -14.80
C VAL A 385 16.09 -13.71 -14.62
N GLY A 386 15.62 -12.66 -13.96
CA GLY A 386 14.19 -12.34 -13.87
C GLY A 386 13.96 -10.84 -13.73
N GLY A 387 12.98 -10.32 -14.44
CA GLY A 387 12.67 -8.89 -14.49
C GLY A 387 11.32 -8.61 -15.15
N VAL A 388 11.05 -7.33 -15.41
CA VAL A 388 9.81 -6.90 -16.09
C VAL A 388 10.11 -5.83 -17.14
N ILE A 389 9.26 -5.75 -18.16
CA ILE A 389 9.25 -4.66 -19.15
C ILE A 389 8.61 -3.42 -18.55
N LEU A 390 9.20 -2.26 -18.84
CA LEU A 390 8.65 -0.93 -18.63
C LEU A 390 8.33 -0.32 -20.01
N GLN A 391 7.09 -0.49 -20.49
CA GLN A 391 6.71 -0.13 -21.86
C GLN A 391 6.96 1.36 -22.16
N SER A 392 6.67 2.25 -21.21
CA SER A 392 6.88 3.70 -21.35
C SER A 392 8.35 4.09 -21.43
N ALA A 393 9.25 3.31 -20.83
CA ALA A 393 10.68 3.53 -20.88
C ALA A 393 11.37 2.79 -22.02
N ARG A 394 10.60 2.04 -22.84
CA ARG A 394 11.10 1.14 -23.89
C ARG A 394 12.22 0.23 -23.38
N SER A 395 12.10 -0.25 -22.14
CA SER A 395 13.16 -1.00 -21.48
C SER A 395 12.61 -2.19 -20.69
N ALA A 396 13.51 -3.08 -20.27
CA ALA A 396 13.24 -4.05 -19.21
C ALA A 396 14.33 -3.96 -18.16
N ALA A 397 13.99 -4.24 -16.91
CA ALA A 397 14.95 -4.26 -15.81
C ALA A 397 14.63 -5.39 -14.84
N GLY A 398 15.67 -5.88 -14.18
CA GLY A 398 15.56 -6.90 -13.16
C GLY A 398 16.92 -7.22 -12.56
N PHE A 399 17.04 -8.44 -12.03
CA PHE A 399 18.27 -8.91 -11.43
C PHE A 399 18.61 -10.35 -11.85
N PHE A 400 19.83 -10.73 -11.51
CA PHE A 400 20.29 -12.12 -11.54
C PHE A 400 21.10 -12.44 -10.28
N PRO A 401 20.97 -13.64 -9.69
CA PRO A 401 21.81 -14.07 -8.59
C PRO A 401 23.21 -14.46 -9.09
N GLY A 402 24.22 -13.90 -8.44
CA GLY A 402 25.63 -14.27 -8.52
C GLY A 402 25.97 -15.44 -7.60
N THR A 403 27.22 -15.51 -7.13
CA THR A 403 27.64 -16.49 -6.10
C THR A 403 27.26 -16.01 -4.71
N SER A 404 27.56 -14.76 -4.39
CA SER A 404 27.29 -14.15 -3.09
C SER A 404 26.49 -12.86 -3.16
N GLU A 405 26.46 -12.20 -4.32
CA GLU A 405 25.71 -10.97 -4.53
C GLU A 405 24.81 -11.08 -5.75
N SER A 406 23.94 -10.10 -5.95
CA SER A 406 23.02 -10.03 -7.10
C SER A 406 23.47 -8.96 -8.06
N GLY A 407 23.44 -9.25 -9.35
CA GLY A 407 23.68 -8.27 -10.41
C GLY A 407 22.39 -7.74 -11.00
N GLN A 408 22.51 -6.65 -11.76
CA GLN A 408 21.41 -6.04 -12.50
C GLN A 408 21.46 -6.51 -13.95
N PHE A 409 20.30 -6.71 -14.58
CA PHE A 409 20.24 -6.69 -16.04
C PHE A 409 19.26 -5.63 -16.54
N THR A 410 19.54 -5.14 -17.75
CA THR A 410 18.64 -4.28 -18.51
C THR A 410 18.48 -4.79 -19.94
N LEU A 411 17.32 -4.50 -20.52
CA LEU A 411 17.09 -4.50 -21.96
C LEU A 411 16.78 -3.07 -22.37
N THR A 412 17.51 -2.50 -23.31
CA THR A 412 17.26 -1.14 -23.82
C THR A 412 17.35 -1.13 -25.35
N PRO A 413 16.78 -0.12 -26.04
CA PRO A 413 17.06 0.06 -27.45
C PRO A 413 18.57 0.27 -27.68
N PRO A 414 19.08 -0.02 -28.89
CA PRO A 414 20.45 0.32 -29.24
C PRO A 414 20.71 1.83 -29.11
N PRO A 415 21.95 2.26 -28.85
CA PRO A 415 22.33 3.67 -28.77
C PRO A 415 21.94 4.52 -29.98
#